data_AF-A0A8S3GQC6-F1
#
_entry.id   AF-A0A8S3GQC6-F1
#
_cell.length_a   1.000
_cell.length_b   1.000
_cell.length_c   1.000
_cell.angle_alpha   90.00
_cell.angle_beta   90.00
_cell.angle_gamma   90.00
#
_symmetry.space_group_name_H-M   'P 1'
#
loop_
_entity.id
_entity.type
_entity.pdbx_description
1 polymer ?
#
loop_
_entity_poly.entity_id
_entity_poly.type
_entity_poly.pdbx_seq_one_letter_code
_entity_poly.pdbx_strand_id
1 'polypeptide(L)' 'LSSFGCEYWAWLFDDIESEMCQQDKDRFVSFAHAQVAVTNEIYDYLNKPNILLFCPTRNLS' A
#
# COMPACT_ATOMS: atom_id res chain seq x y z
N LEU A 1 -0.06 -17.25 -1.34
CA LEU A 1 -0.12 -17.04 -2.81
C LEU A 1 1.25 -17.25 -3.47
N SER A 2 2.34 -16.73 -2.91
CA SER A 2 3.70 -16.99 -3.41
C SER A 2 4.04 -18.49 -3.43
N SER A 3 3.65 -19.23 -2.39
CA SER A 3 3.79 -20.70 -2.33
C SER A 3 2.97 -21.46 -3.39
N PHE A 4 2.05 -20.78 -4.06
CA PHE A 4 1.24 -21.31 -5.16
C PHE A 4 1.74 -20.83 -6.53
N GLY A 5 2.93 -20.23 -6.60
CA GLY A 5 3.55 -19.76 -7.85
C GLY A 5 3.05 -18.40 -8.35
N CYS A 6 2.37 -17.61 -7.50
CA CYS A 6 1.99 -16.24 -7.88
C CYS A 6 3.23 -15.32 -7.88
N GLU A 7 3.53 -14.71 -9.03
CA GLU A 7 4.70 -13.84 -9.24
C GLU A 7 4.33 -12.35 -9.32
N TYR A 8 3.05 -12.02 -9.45
CA TYR A 8 2.54 -10.67 -9.70
C TYR A 8 1.64 -10.21 -8.56
N TRP A 9 1.79 -8.96 -8.14
CA TRP A 9 1.09 -8.43 -6.97
C TRP A 9 0.43 -7.10 -7.30
N ALA A 10 -0.69 -6.84 -6.65
CA ALA A 10 -1.38 -5.56 -6.73
C ALA A 10 -1.85 -5.16 -5.33
N TRP A 11 -1.68 -3.90 -4.99
CA TRP A 11 -2.17 -3.30 -3.75
C TRP A 11 -3.15 -2.18 -4.09
N LEU A 12 -4.38 -2.28 -3.58
CA LEU A 12 -5.49 -1.44 -3.98
C LEU A 12 -6.05 -0.67 -2.77
N PHE A 13 -6.16 0.64 -2.92
CA PHE A 13 -6.67 1.56 -1.90
C PHE A 13 -7.85 2.42 -2.43
N ASP A 14 -8.52 2.03 -3.52
CA ASP A 14 -9.41 2.88 -4.34
C ASP A 14 -10.80 3.18 -3.77
N ASP A 15 -11.35 2.32 -2.92
CA ASP A 15 -12.71 2.45 -2.33
C ASP A 15 -12.68 2.43 -0.79
N ILE A 16 -11.79 3.23 -0.18
CA ILE A 16 -11.69 3.39 1.28
C ILE A 16 -11.72 4.86 1.71
N GLU A 17 -12.17 5.12 2.94
CA GLU A 17 -12.09 6.44 3.56
C GLU A 17 -10.63 6.81 3.86
N SER A 18 -10.26 8.07 3.63
CA SER A 18 -8.89 8.57 3.83
C SER A 18 -8.60 9.04 5.26
N GLU A 19 -9.57 8.95 6.17
CA GLU A 19 -9.43 9.32 7.57
C GLU A 19 -8.59 8.28 8.31
N MET A 20 -7.43 8.70 8.81
CA MET A 20 -6.54 7.85 9.59
C MET A 20 -6.92 7.81 11.07
N CYS A 21 -6.70 6.68 11.72
CA CYS A 21 -6.80 6.61 13.18
C CYS A 21 -5.71 7.46 13.85
N GLN A 22 -5.89 7.82 15.12
CA GLN A 22 -4.94 8.68 15.83
C GLN A 22 -3.52 8.08 15.87
N GLN A 23 -3.42 6.76 16.07
CA GLN A 23 -2.13 6.08 16.12
C GLN A 23 -1.34 6.22 14.79
N ASP A 24 -2.04 6.15 13.66
CA ASP A 24 -1.42 6.30 12.33
C ASP A 24 -1.07 7.75 12.04
N LYS A 25 -1.89 8.71 12.50
CA LYS A 25 -1.58 10.14 12.39
C LYS A 25 -0.30 10.53 13.13
N ASP A 26 -0.01 9.88 14.26
CA ASP A 26 1.21 10.11 15.02
C ASP A 26 2.46 9.57 14.30
N ARG A 27 2.29 8.60 13.38
CA ARG A 27 3.37 7.93 12.66
C ARG A 27 3.56 8.41 11.23
N PHE A 28 2.49 8.82 10.56
CA PHE A 28 2.50 9.14 9.13
C PHE A 28 2.00 10.57 8.88
N VAL A 29 2.82 11.33 8.14
CA VAL A 29 2.52 12.70 7.72
C VAL A 29 1.23 12.83 6.88
N SER A 30 0.80 11.78 6.18
CA SER A 30 -0.45 11.77 5.40
C SER A 30 -0.90 10.35 5.09
N PHE A 31 -2.15 10.18 4.64
CA PHE A 31 -2.66 8.89 4.20
C PHE A 31 -1.86 8.33 3.03
N ALA A 32 -1.46 9.18 2.08
CA ALA A 32 -0.58 8.79 0.98
C ALA A 32 0.79 8.32 1.48
N HIS A 33 1.36 8.96 2.50
CA HIS A 33 2.62 8.50 3.11
C HIS A 33 2.47 7.12 3.75
N ALA A 34 1.37 6.88 4.48
CA ALA A 34 1.07 5.57 5.04
C ALA A 34 0.96 4.49 3.95
N GLN A 35 0.22 4.76 2.87
CA GLN A 35 0.06 3.84 1.75
C GLN A 35 1.41 3.46 1.12
N VAL A 36 2.25 4.46 0.83
CA VAL A 36 3.58 4.24 0.25
C VAL A 36 4.48 3.47 1.21
N ALA A 37 4.47 3.81 2.50
CA ALA A 37 5.29 3.13 3.50
C ALA A 37 4.96 1.63 3.58
N VAL A 38 3.67 1.29 3.66
CA VAL A 38 3.21 -0.10 3.73
C VAL A 38 3.48 -0.84 2.41
N THR A 39 3.20 -0.23 1.26
CA THR A 39 3.47 -0.86 -0.05
C THR A 39 4.97 -1.15 -0.24
N ASN A 40 5.84 -0.24 0.19
CA ASN A 40 7.30 -0.46 0.12
C ASN A 40 7.76 -1.59 1.04
N GLU A 41 7.23 -1.68 2.27
CA GLU A 41 7.54 -2.77 3.19
C GLU A 41 7.15 -4.14 2.60
N ILE A 42 5.98 -4.21 1.96
CA ILE A 42 5.51 -5.42 1.26
C ILE A 42 6.37 -5.73 0.04
N TYR A 43 6.76 -4.72 -0.73
CA TYR A 43 7.65 -4.88 -1.88
C TYR A 43 8.97 -5.55 -1.47
N ASP A 44 9.58 -5.08 -0.37
CA ASP A 44 10.80 -5.67 0.18
C ASP A 44 10.55 -7.08 0.73
N TYR A 45 9.45 -7.30 1.46
CA TYR A 45 9.07 -8.62 1.98
C TYR A 45 8.88 -9.68 0.88
N LEU A 46 8.38 -9.26 -0.29
CA LEU A 46 8.20 -10.12 -1.46
C LEU A 46 9.48 -10.30 -2.28
N ASN A 47 10.65 -9.91 -1.75
CA ASN A 47 11.94 -9.93 -2.44
C ASN A 47 11.93 -9.12 -3.75
N LYS A 48 11.29 -7.94 -3.73
CA LYS A 48 11.32 -6.96 -4.82
C LYS A 48 10.83 -7.55 -6.14
N PRO A 49 9.54 -7.92 -6.24
CA PRO A 49 8.98 -8.53 -7.44
C PRO A 49 9.15 -7.61 -8.66
N ASN A 50 9.28 -8.22 -9.85
CA ASN A 50 9.43 -7.47 -11.10
C ASN A 50 8.22 -6.58 -11.41
N ILE A 51 7.02 -6.99 -10.97
CA ILE A 51 5.78 -6.25 -11.17
C ILE A 51 5.02 -6.20 -9.85
N LEU A 52 4.78 -4.96 -9.40
CA LEU A 52 3.83 -4.63 -8.34
C LEU A 52 2.97 -3.48 -8.82
N LEU A 53 1.65 -3.67 -8.81
CA LEU A 53 0.68 -2.62 -9.13
C LEU A 53 0.23 -1.93 -7.85
N PHE A 54 0.09 -0.61 -7.92
CA PHE A 54 -0.41 0.20 -6.82
C PHE A 54 -1.57 1.05 -7.32
N CYS A 55 -2.75 0.88 -6.72
CA CYS A 55 -3.91 1.71 -7.00
C CYS A 55 -4.16 2.61 -5.79
N PRO A 56 -3.94 3.94 -5.90
CA PRO A 56 -4.13 4.87 -4.79
C PRO A 56 -5.62 5.06 -4.48
N THR A 57 -5.90 5.54 -3.27
CA THR A 57 -7.19 6.17 -3.00
C THR A 57 -7.36 7.39 -3.88
N ARG A 58 -8.57 7.60 -4.41
CA ARG A 58 -8.87 8.82 -5.15
C ARG A 58 -8.74 10.02 -4.22
N ASN A 59 -7.78 10.89 -4.50
CA ASN A 59 -7.74 12.22 -3.90
C ASN A 59 -8.86 13.05 -4.52
N LEU A 60 -10.02 13.12 -3.86
CA LEU A 60 -10.99 14.18 -4.11
C LEU A 60 -10.40 15.46 -3.49
N SER A 61 -9.58 16.18 -4.25
CA SER A 61 -9.17 17.55 -3.92
C SER A 61 -10.33 18.52 -4.12
#